data_AF-A0A3A5J8T5-F1
#
_entry.id   AF-A0A3A5J8T5-F1
#
_cell.length_a   1.000
_cell.length_b   1.000
_cell.length_c   1.000
_cell.angle_alpha   90.00
_cell.angle_beta   90.00
_cell.angle_gamma   90.00
#
_symmetry.space_group_name_H-M   'P 1'
#
loop_
_entity.id
_entity.type
_entity.pdbx_description
1 polymer ?
#
loop_
_entity_poly.entity_id
_entity_poly.type
_entity_poly.pdbx_seq_one_letter_code
_entity_poly.pdbx_strand_id
1 'polypeptide(L)'
;MADLDPSEHTIDELRDELESIDDPDTLEAIRESESENENRTGALDAIDERLDAVEDDDDDDDASGSSDADGTDVSGNVSAGIVEVRNHVRDAAADLIGRPLDSIVEIERDGDGDDWRALVEIVERRSVPDTQDILGRYAIQLDGGGTITGYRRLDRYRRGDTRRDEEPSQAL
;
A
#
# COMPACT_ATOMS: atom_id res chain seq x y z
N MET A 1 35.71 -9.32 -1.12
CA MET A 1 34.41 -9.92 -1.46
C MET A 1 34.34 -11.23 -0.74
N ALA A 2 33.49 -11.27 0.30
CA ALA A 2 33.15 -12.50 0.97
C ALA A 2 32.43 -13.38 -0.06
N ASP A 3 32.98 -14.57 -0.31
CA ASP A 3 32.35 -15.59 -1.14
C ASP A 3 31.52 -16.43 -0.18
N LEU A 4 30.37 -15.90 0.22
CA LEU A 4 29.47 -16.55 1.17
C LEU A 4 28.41 -17.30 0.37
N ASP A 5 28.42 -18.64 0.49
CA ASP A 5 27.42 -19.48 -0.17
C ASP A 5 26.27 -19.78 0.80
N PRO A 6 25.07 -19.22 0.59
CA PRO A 6 23.99 -19.33 1.56
C PRO A 6 23.51 -20.78 1.71
N SER A 7 23.69 -21.64 0.69
CA SER A 7 23.28 -23.07 0.75
C SER A 7 24.15 -23.89 1.70
N GLU A 8 25.37 -23.43 2.01
CA GLU A 8 26.26 -24.09 2.97
C GLU A 8 25.94 -23.76 4.43
N HIS A 9 25.02 -22.81 4.68
CA HIS A 9 24.64 -22.36 6.02
C HIS A 9 23.16 -22.66 6.34
N THR A 10 22.88 -22.85 7.64
CA THR A 10 21.50 -22.79 8.15
C THR A 10 21.02 -21.35 8.21
N ILE A 11 19.69 -21.14 8.26
CA ILE A 11 19.10 -19.79 8.26
C ILE A 11 19.66 -18.93 9.42
N ASP A 12 19.80 -19.52 10.61
CA ASP A 12 20.34 -18.82 11.78
C ASP A 12 21.83 -18.47 11.63
N GLU A 13 22.63 -19.34 11.00
CA GLU A 13 24.06 -19.09 10.74
C GLU A 13 24.24 -18.05 9.62
N LEU A 14 23.42 -18.13 8.58
CA LEU A 14 23.40 -17.17 7.48
C LEU A 14 23.11 -15.76 8.00
N ARG A 15 22.15 -15.60 8.93
CA ARG A 15 21.84 -14.30 9.56
C ARG A 15 23.03 -13.69 10.30
N ASP A 16 23.78 -14.49 11.04
CA ASP A 16 24.96 -14.02 11.80
C ASP A 16 26.07 -13.54 10.86
N GLU A 17 26.30 -14.25 9.75
CA GLU A 17 27.29 -13.83 8.75
C GLU A 17 26.84 -12.61 7.94
N LEU A 18 25.56 -12.52 7.58
CA LEU A 18 24.98 -11.36 6.90
C LEU A 18 25.11 -10.07 7.72
N GLU A 19 25.02 -10.14 9.05
CA GLU A 19 25.20 -8.97 9.93
C GLU A 19 26.58 -8.31 9.74
N SER A 20 27.60 -9.11 9.41
CA SER A 20 28.97 -8.63 9.18
C SER A 20 29.22 -8.08 7.76
N ILE A 21 28.23 -8.15 6.86
CA ILE A 21 28.33 -7.69 5.47
C ILE A 21 27.54 -6.40 5.31
N ASP A 22 28.23 -5.30 5.04
CA ASP A 22 27.66 -3.96 4.84
C ASP A 22 27.63 -3.53 3.35
N ASP A 23 28.13 -4.34 2.42
CA ASP A 23 28.16 -4.01 0.98
C ASP A 23 26.87 -4.52 0.28
N PRO A 24 26.01 -3.63 -0.26
CA PRO A 24 24.73 -4.03 -0.87
C PRO A 24 24.90 -4.88 -2.13
N ASP A 25 25.90 -4.56 -2.97
CA ASP A 25 26.25 -5.38 -4.14
C ASP A 25 26.61 -6.82 -3.77
N THR A 26 27.17 -7.03 -2.57
CA THR A 26 27.51 -8.38 -2.08
C THR A 26 26.26 -9.12 -1.61
N LEU A 27 25.34 -8.43 -0.93
CA LEU A 27 24.07 -9.00 -0.48
C LEU A 27 23.17 -9.40 -1.66
N GLU A 28 23.11 -8.58 -2.72
CA GLU A 28 22.35 -8.89 -3.94
C GLU A 28 22.88 -10.14 -4.65
N ALA A 29 24.20 -10.31 -4.75
CA ALA A 29 24.81 -11.50 -5.33
C ALA A 29 24.51 -12.79 -4.54
N ILE A 30 24.47 -12.68 -3.20
CA ILE A 30 24.09 -13.80 -2.31
C ILE A 30 22.60 -14.14 -2.49
N ARG A 31 21.73 -13.13 -2.58
CA ARG A 31 20.29 -13.28 -2.83
C ARG A 31 20.00 -13.98 -4.14
N GLU A 32 20.66 -13.55 -5.22
CA GLU A 32 20.54 -14.17 -6.55
C GLU A 32 20.95 -15.66 -6.46
N SER A 33 22.10 -15.94 -5.84
CA SER A 33 22.60 -17.31 -5.66
C SER A 33 21.63 -18.21 -4.87
N GLU A 34 21.04 -17.73 -3.77
CA GLU A 34 20.04 -18.49 -3.01
C GLU A 34 18.77 -18.73 -3.84
N SER A 35 18.33 -17.73 -4.61
CA SER A 35 17.13 -17.82 -5.45
C SER A 35 17.29 -18.83 -6.60
N GLU A 36 18.50 -18.96 -7.14
CA GLU A 36 18.82 -19.90 -8.21
C GLU A 36 19.09 -21.32 -7.71
N ASN A 37 19.49 -21.47 -6.44
CA ASN A 37 19.89 -22.75 -5.86
C ASN A 37 18.74 -23.45 -5.12
N GLU A 38 18.52 -23.14 -3.84
CA GLU A 38 17.51 -23.81 -3.01
C GLU A 38 16.23 -22.99 -2.81
N ASN A 39 16.27 -21.69 -3.11
CA ASN A 39 15.16 -20.72 -3.00
C ASN A 39 14.43 -20.85 -1.64
N ARG A 40 15.20 -20.96 -0.55
CA ARG A 40 14.62 -21.11 0.79
C ARG A 40 14.06 -19.77 1.21
N THR A 41 12.75 -19.70 1.38
CA THR A 41 12.05 -18.46 1.74
C THR A 41 12.65 -17.79 2.98
N GLY A 42 13.05 -18.55 4.00
CA GLY A 42 13.66 -17.97 5.21
C GLY A 42 15.10 -17.46 5.04
N ALA A 43 15.83 -17.95 4.03
CA ALA A 43 17.16 -17.45 3.70
C ALA A 43 17.05 -16.16 2.87
N LEU A 44 16.14 -16.12 1.89
CA LEU A 44 15.84 -14.91 1.12
C LEU A 44 15.36 -13.76 2.04
N ASP A 45 14.44 -14.06 2.96
CA ASP A 45 13.94 -13.11 3.96
C ASP A 45 15.06 -12.52 4.83
N ALA A 46 16.02 -13.36 5.25
CA ALA A 46 17.19 -12.90 6.02
C ALA A 46 18.12 -11.99 5.21
N ILE A 47 18.26 -12.22 3.90
CA ILE A 47 19.11 -11.42 3.01
C ILE A 47 18.43 -10.08 2.69
N ASP A 48 17.13 -10.10 2.36
CA ASP A 48 16.33 -8.89 2.13
C ASP A 48 16.29 -7.99 3.38
N GLU A 49 16.12 -8.55 4.59
CA GLU A 49 16.18 -7.79 5.86
C GLU A 49 17.52 -7.06 6.05
N ARG A 50 18.63 -7.70 5.65
CA ARG A 50 19.95 -7.07 5.76
C ARG A 50 20.18 -6.00 4.70
N LEU A 51 19.70 -6.21 3.48
CA LEU A 51 19.81 -5.24 2.38
C LEU A 51 19.10 -3.93 2.75
N ASP A 52 17.86 -4.03 3.25
CA ASP A 52 17.07 -2.90 3.76
C ASP A 52 17.82 -2.13 4.85
N ALA A 53 18.42 -2.85 5.81
CA ALA A 53 19.20 -2.25 6.90
C ALA A 53 20.50 -1.57 6.43
N VAL A 54 21.10 -1.97 5.31
CA VAL A 54 22.27 -1.29 4.71
C VAL A 54 21.83 -0.06 3.92
N GLU A 55 20.76 -0.18 3.13
CA GLU A 55 20.21 0.92 2.33
C GLU A 55 19.74 2.08 3.23
N ASP A 56 19.21 1.81 4.42
CA ASP A 56 18.81 2.85 5.40
C ASP A 56 20.00 3.63 6.03
N ASP A 57 21.24 3.09 6.02
CA ASP A 57 22.42 3.76 6.65
C ASP A 57 23.17 4.68 5.66
N ASP A 58 22.95 4.54 4.34
CA ASP A 58 23.55 5.39 3.29
C ASP A 58 22.73 6.66 2.97
N ASP A 59 21.50 6.80 3.49
CA ASP A 59 20.61 7.96 3.26
C ASP A 59 20.42 8.83 4.52
N ASP A 60 21.43 9.64 4.86
CA ASP A 60 21.22 10.89 5.62
C ASP A 60 20.71 11.97 4.65
N ASP A 61 19.59 11.72 3.94
CA ASP A 61 18.74 12.74 3.31
C ASP A 61 17.47 12.11 2.70
N ASP A 62 16.33 12.64 3.14
CA ASP A 62 14.99 12.56 2.53
C ASP A 62 14.09 11.33 2.81
N ALA A 63 12.94 11.64 3.41
CA ALA A 63 11.90 10.71 3.79
C ALA A 63 11.24 10.01 2.60
N SER A 64 11.24 8.67 2.60
CA SER A 64 10.05 7.80 2.45
C SER A 64 10.46 6.35 2.22
N GLY A 65 10.31 5.49 3.23
CA GLY A 65 10.33 4.05 3.06
C GLY A 65 8.95 3.48 3.39
N SER A 66 8.08 3.36 2.37
CA SER A 66 6.89 2.51 2.50
C SER A 66 7.31 1.12 2.09
N SER A 67 7.46 0.25 3.08
CA SER A 67 7.80 -1.17 2.92
C SER A 67 6.85 -1.87 1.95
N ASP A 68 7.34 -2.21 0.77
CA ASP A 68 6.70 -3.07 -0.22
C ASP A 68 6.65 -4.52 0.32
N ALA A 69 5.54 -4.88 0.95
CA ALA A 69 5.24 -6.27 1.25
C ALA A 69 4.67 -6.95 0.00
N ASP A 70 5.54 -7.59 -0.78
CA ASP A 70 5.11 -8.54 -1.82
C ASP A 70 4.46 -9.77 -1.18
N GLY A 71 3.21 -10.02 -1.56
CA GLY A 71 2.40 -11.06 -0.96
C GLY A 71 1.06 -11.24 -1.64
N THR A 72 1.06 -12.10 -2.66
CA THR A 72 -0.05 -12.89 -3.22
C THR A 72 -0.82 -12.35 -4.42
N ASP A 73 -0.50 -12.97 -5.55
CA ASP A 73 -1.25 -13.08 -6.81
C ASP A 73 -2.76 -13.29 -6.60
N VAL A 74 -3.57 -12.32 -7.03
CA VAL A 74 -5.01 -12.49 -7.27
C VAL A 74 -5.35 -12.01 -8.67
N SER A 75 -5.16 -12.94 -9.61
CA SER A 75 -5.89 -13.09 -10.88
C SER A 75 -7.04 -12.09 -11.15
N GLY A 76 -6.82 -11.20 -12.13
CA GLY A 76 -7.88 -10.56 -12.90
C GLY A 76 -7.90 -9.03 -12.93
N ASN A 77 -6.90 -8.40 -13.56
CA ASN A 77 -6.97 -7.04 -14.14
C ASN A 77 -7.19 -5.86 -13.17
N VAL A 78 -6.95 -6.03 -11.87
CA VAL A 78 -6.88 -4.95 -10.88
C VAL A 78 -5.39 -4.70 -10.63
N SER A 79 -4.85 -3.56 -11.09
CA SER A 79 -3.43 -3.25 -10.94
C SER A 79 -3.04 -3.24 -9.46
N ALA A 80 -1.86 -3.76 -9.11
CA ALA A 80 -1.40 -3.80 -7.72
C ALA A 80 -1.56 -2.43 -7.01
N GLY A 81 -1.26 -1.33 -7.72
CA GLY A 81 -1.43 0.02 -7.20
C GLY A 81 -2.86 0.43 -6.82
N ILE A 82 -3.92 -0.02 -7.52
CA ILE A 82 -5.29 0.36 -7.10
C ILE A 82 -5.71 -0.36 -5.81
N VAL A 83 -5.18 -1.58 -5.57
CA VAL A 83 -5.45 -2.32 -4.33
C VAL A 83 -4.75 -1.66 -3.15
N GLU A 84 -3.51 -1.24 -3.35
CA GLU A 84 -2.73 -0.52 -2.35
C GLU A 84 -3.39 0.80 -1.96
N VAL A 85 -3.72 1.64 -2.95
CA VAL A 85 -4.45 2.90 -2.73
C VAL A 85 -5.77 2.66 -2.01
N ARG A 86 -6.50 1.60 -2.37
CA ARG A 86 -7.75 1.23 -1.69
C ARG A 86 -7.54 0.94 -0.21
N ASN A 87 -6.51 0.16 0.12
CA ASN A 87 -6.21 -0.20 1.49
C ASN A 87 -5.76 1.01 2.29
N HIS A 88 -4.90 1.86 1.71
CA HIS A 88 -4.45 3.09 2.34
C HIS A 88 -5.62 4.05 2.62
N VAL A 89 -6.48 4.29 1.62
CA VAL A 89 -7.70 5.10 1.78
C VAL A 89 -8.61 4.54 2.87
N ARG A 90 -8.75 3.21 2.94
CA ARG A 90 -9.61 2.56 3.94
C ARG A 90 -9.15 2.86 5.36
N ASP A 91 -7.85 2.85 5.60
CA ASP A 91 -7.24 3.10 6.90
C ASP A 91 -7.27 4.60 7.22
N ALA A 92 -6.71 5.42 6.32
CA ALA A 92 -6.46 6.83 6.58
C ALA A 92 -7.73 7.71 6.53
N ALA A 93 -8.77 7.36 5.76
CA ALA A 93 -9.95 8.23 5.61
C ALA A 93 -10.72 8.41 6.92
N ALA A 94 -10.80 7.36 7.74
CA ALA A 94 -11.53 7.41 9.01
C ALA A 94 -10.83 8.33 10.01
N ASP A 95 -9.50 8.24 10.09
CA ASP A 95 -8.65 9.08 10.95
C ASP A 95 -8.64 10.53 10.48
N LEU A 96 -8.47 10.77 9.18
CA LEU A 96 -8.46 12.11 8.59
C LEU A 96 -9.75 12.88 8.87
N ILE A 97 -10.90 12.22 8.76
CA ILE A 97 -12.22 12.85 8.89
C ILE A 97 -12.73 12.75 10.35
N GLY A 98 -12.11 11.92 11.18
CA GLY A 98 -12.48 11.68 12.58
C GLY A 98 -13.83 10.98 12.73
N ARG A 99 -14.23 10.17 11.74
CA ARG A 99 -15.55 9.52 11.65
C ARG A 99 -15.44 8.18 10.95
N PRO A 100 -16.31 7.20 11.29
CA PRO A 100 -16.21 5.88 10.71
C PRO A 100 -16.51 5.92 9.21
N LEU A 101 -15.58 5.34 8.45
CA LEU A 101 -15.77 4.98 7.05
C LEU A 101 -16.86 3.92 6.94
N ASP A 102 -17.81 4.17 6.04
CA ASP A 102 -18.86 3.22 5.69
C ASP A 102 -18.45 2.34 4.51
N SER A 103 -18.02 2.98 3.42
CA SER A 103 -17.65 2.30 2.18
C SER A 103 -16.74 3.15 1.31
N ILE A 104 -16.01 2.49 0.41
CA ILE A 104 -15.29 3.12 -0.70
C ILE A 104 -16.16 2.93 -1.95
N VAL A 105 -16.49 4.02 -2.63
CA VAL A 105 -17.41 4.06 -3.78
C VAL A 105 -16.65 3.94 -5.08
N GLU A 106 -15.53 4.65 -5.19
CA GLU A 106 -14.76 4.79 -6.43
C GLU A 106 -13.30 5.02 -6.10
N ILE A 107 -12.41 4.46 -6.91
CA ILE A 107 -10.98 4.79 -6.93
C ILE A 107 -10.58 4.86 -8.40
N GLU A 108 -9.97 5.97 -8.78
CA GLU A 108 -9.49 6.22 -10.14
C GLU A 108 -8.13 6.91 -10.11
N ARG A 109 -7.34 6.73 -11.18
CA ARG A 109 -6.18 7.59 -11.43
C ARG A 109 -6.67 8.97 -11.90
N ASP A 110 -6.08 10.02 -11.36
CA ASP A 110 -6.40 11.41 -11.71
C ASP A 110 -5.50 11.86 -12.87
N GLY A 111 -5.98 11.68 -14.11
CA GLY A 111 -5.28 12.13 -15.32
C GLY A 111 -4.15 11.21 -15.81
N ASP A 112 -3.12 11.80 -16.42
CA ASP A 112 -1.93 11.12 -16.97
C ASP A 112 -0.80 10.93 -15.92
N GLY A 113 -1.02 11.38 -14.69
CA GLY A 113 -0.05 11.27 -13.59
C GLY A 113 -0.20 9.99 -12.78
N ASP A 114 0.57 9.94 -11.69
CA ASP A 114 0.48 8.87 -10.69
C ASP A 114 -0.49 9.21 -9.55
N ASP A 115 -1.09 10.39 -9.59
CA ASP A 115 -2.10 10.81 -8.61
C ASP A 115 -3.37 9.96 -8.69
N TRP A 116 -3.99 9.77 -7.53
CA TRP A 116 -5.23 9.02 -7.36
C TRP A 116 -6.32 9.88 -6.75
N ARG A 117 -7.55 9.54 -7.09
CA ARG A 117 -8.74 10.08 -6.45
C ARG A 117 -9.60 8.93 -5.95
N ALA A 118 -10.02 9.04 -4.69
CA ALA A 118 -10.96 8.10 -4.09
C ALA A 118 -12.23 8.81 -3.63
N LEU A 119 -13.39 8.22 -3.95
CA LEU A 119 -14.67 8.61 -3.37
C LEU A 119 -15.02 7.66 -2.23
N VAL A 120 -15.23 8.22 -1.04
CA VAL A 120 -15.56 7.48 0.17
C VAL A 120 -16.83 7.97 0.82
N GLU A 121 -17.50 7.08 1.54
CA GLU A 121 -18.72 7.36 2.28
C GLU A 121 -18.45 7.26 3.77
N ILE A 122 -18.79 8.32 4.50
CA ILE A 122 -18.53 8.46 5.94
C ILE A 122 -19.85 8.59 6.67
N VAL A 123 -20.01 7.86 7.78
CA VAL A 123 -21.19 8.02 8.65
C VAL A 123 -21.06 9.29 9.47
N GLU A 124 -21.65 10.38 8.98
CA GLU A 124 -21.64 11.66 9.71
C GLU A 124 -22.56 11.64 10.92
N ARG A 125 -23.70 10.94 10.83
CA ARG A 125 -24.64 10.82 11.95
C ARG A 125 -25.40 9.51 11.90
N ARG A 126 -25.35 8.76 13.01
CA ARG A 126 -26.14 7.55 13.23
C ARG A 126 -27.61 7.89 13.50
N SER A 127 -28.52 7.06 13.00
CA SER A 127 -29.95 7.09 13.20
C SER A 127 -30.45 5.69 13.61
N VAL A 128 -31.67 5.62 14.15
CA VAL A 128 -32.34 4.34 14.42
C VAL A 128 -33.66 4.33 13.64
N PRO A 129 -33.87 3.38 12.70
CA PRO A 129 -32.95 2.30 12.32
C PRO A 129 -31.70 2.80 11.57
N ASP A 130 -30.62 2.02 11.60
CA ASP A 130 -29.32 2.27 10.93
C ASP A 130 -29.45 2.49 9.40
N THR A 131 -30.52 1.98 8.79
CA THR A 131 -30.90 2.30 7.40
C THR A 131 -31.23 3.78 7.15
N GLN A 132 -31.35 4.59 8.21
CA GLN A 132 -31.62 6.03 8.18
C GLN A 132 -30.39 6.88 8.53
N ASP A 133 -29.20 6.28 8.57
CA ASP A 133 -27.95 7.00 8.82
C ASP A 133 -27.73 8.11 7.78
N ILE A 134 -27.11 9.19 8.24
CA ILE A 134 -26.66 10.29 7.39
C ILE A 134 -25.23 9.99 6.95
N LEU A 135 -25.06 9.83 5.64
CA LEU A 135 -23.78 9.62 4.98
C LEU A 135 -23.29 10.91 4.35
N GLY A 136 -21.99 11.19 4.46
CA GLY A 136 -21.30 12.20 3.66
C GLY A 136 -20.42 11.52 2.63
N ARG A 137 -20.47 11.99 1.38
CA ARG A 137 -19.55 11.53 0.32
C ARG A 137 -18.37 12.49 0.25
N TYR A 138 -17.16 11.96 0.31
CA TYR A 138 -15.91 12.72 0.31
C TYR A 138 -15.06 12.30 -0.88
N ALA A 139 -14.43 13.27 -1.53
CA ALA A 139 -13.35 13.02 -2.47
C ALA A 139 -12.03 13.21 -1.73
N ILE A 140 -11.15 12.22 -1.80
CA ILE A 140 -9.79 12.23 -1.25
C ILE A 140 -8.83 12.19 -2.44
N GLN A 141 -7.85 13.09 -2.43
CA GLN A 141 -6.77 13.17 -3.41
C GLN A 141 -5.53 12.55 -2.78
N LEU A 142 -4.87 11.69 -3.53
CA LEU A 142 -3.64 11.03 -3.14
C LEU A 142 -2.62 11.22 -4.26
N ASP A 143 -1.34 11.31 -3.93
CA ASP A 143 -0.26 11.29 -4.93
C ASP A 143 0.13 9.85 -5.31
N GLY A 144 1.15 9.72 -6.17
CA GLY A 144 1.67 8.43 -6.63
C GLY A 144 2.23 7.52 -5.55
N GLY A 145 2.63 8.06 -4.40
CA GLY A 145 3.06 7.29 -3.23
C GLY A 145 1.91 6.98 -2.28
N GLY A 146 0.67 7.29 -2.65
CA GLY A 146 -0.51 7.06 -1.81
C GLY A 146 -0.66 8.08 -0.68
N THR A 147 0.13 9.15 -0.63
CA THR A 147 0.01 10.17 0.42
C THR A 147 -1.18 11.08 0.15
N ILE A 148 -2.02 11.32 1.17
CA ILE A 148 -3.20 12.17 1.03
C ILE A 148 -2.79 13.65 0.90
N THR A 149 -3.01 14.22 -0.28
CA THR A 149 -2.70 15.63 -0.59
C THR A 149 -3.89 16.55 -0.38
N GLY A 150 -5.11 16.01 -0.32
CA GLY A 150 -6.31 16.81 -0.09
C GLY A 150 -7.57 15.98 0.13
N TYR A 151 -8.60 16.62 0.70
CA TYR A 151 -9.94 16.06 0.74
C TYR A 151 -11.02 17.14 0.69
N ARG A 152 -12.21 16.78 0.22
CA ARG A 152 -13.40 17.65 0.26
C ARG A 152 -14.68 16.84 0.38
N ARG A 153 -15.67 17.38 1.10
CA ARG A 153 -17.03 16.81 1.08
C ARG A 153 -17.75 17.23 -0.19
N LEU A 154 -18.27 16.26 -0.93
CA LEU A 154 -19.05 16.50 -2.15
C LEU A 154 -20.52 16.74 -1.82
N ASP A 155 -21.10 15.88 -1.01
CA ASP A 155 -22.52 15.94 -0.65
C ASP A 155 -22.81 15.16 0.65
N ARG A 156 -24.08 15.23 1.07
CA ARG A 156 -24.58 14.53 2.25
C ARG A 156 -26.00 14.05 1.99
N TYR A 157 -26.29 12.80 2.29
CA TYR A 157 -27.60 12.18 2.02
C TYR A 157 -27.96 11.14 3.09
N ARG A 158 -29.18 10.59 3.06
CA ARG A 158 -29.58 9.49 3.96
C ARG A 158 -29.43 8.15 3.25
N ARG A 159 -28.92 7.13 3.94
CA ARG A 159 -28.68 5.78 3.38
C ARG A 159 -29.90 5.18 2.65
N GLY A 160 -31.11 5.42 3.16
CA GLY A 160 -32.36 4.92 2.58
C GLY A 160 -32.90 5.71 1.39
N ASP A 161 -32.32 6.85 1.03
CA ASP A 161 -32.72 7.58 -0.17
C ASP A 161 -32.14 6.85 -1.39
N THR A 162 -33.02 6.34 -2.27
CA THR A 162 -32.60 5.72 -3.53
C THR A 162 -31.78 6.74 -4.33
N ARG A 163 -30.47 6.54 -4.40
CA ARG A 163 -29.62 7.23 -5.37
C ARG A 163 -30.23 6.97 -6.74
N ARG A 164 -30.65 8.02 -7.44
CA ARG A 164 -30.69 7.93 -8.90
C ARG A 164 -29.22 7.81 -9.28
N ASP A 165 -28.80 6.64 -9.77
CA ASP A 165 -27.56 6.51 -10.50
C ASP A 165 -27.53 7.64 -11.54
N GLU A 166 -26.74 8.68 -11.27
CA GLU A 166 -26.35 9.61 -12.32
C GLU A 166 -25.40 8.80 -13.20
N GLU A 167 -25.94 8.27 -14.30
CA GLU A 167 -25.14 7.67 -15.36
C GLU A 167 -24.00 8.64 -15.70
N PRO A 168 -22.74 8.16 -15.82
CA PRO A 168 -21.65 9.01 -16.25
C PRO A 168 -22.04 9.57 -17.61
N SER A 169 -22.24 10.89 -17.66
CA SER A 169 -22.50 11.60 -18.91
C SER A 169 -21.27 11.42 -19.78
N GLN A 170 -21.31 10.42 -20.67
CA GLN A 170 -20.39 10.32 -21.78
C GLN A 170 -20.65 11.53 -22.67
N ALA A 171 -19.83 12.58 -22.46
CA ALA A 171 -19.77 13.71 -23.35
C ALA A 171 -19.21 13.22 -24.69
N LEU A 172 -20.07 13.34 -25.70
CA LEU A 172 -19.89 12.95 -27.10
C LEU A 172 -18.86 13.83 -27.83
#